data_AF-A0AAV0WTQ2-F1
#
_entry.id   AF-A0AAV0WTQ2-F1
#
_cell.length_a   1.000
_cell.length_b   1.000
_cell.length_c   1.000
_cell.angle_alpha   90.00
_cell.angle_beta   90.00
_cell.angle_gamma   90.00
#
_symmetry.space_group_name_H-M   'P 1'
#
loop_
_entity.id
_entity.type
_entity.pdbx_description
1 polymer ?
#
loop_
_entity_poly.entity_id
_entity_poly.type
_entity_poly.pdbx_seq_one_letter_code
_entity_poly.pdbx_strand_id
1 'polypeptide(L)'
;MDVVMLYNILEDEADEELLLLANHFRNENDEMFSQRSREGCFSTLIQRRLIDNETRFRAYFRVSFELFNYILNVIKEDIRRRPSNRIKKPISPEEKLSVTLRFLATGESYRSLAFQFRISHS
;
A
#
# COMPACT_ATOMS: atom_id res chain seq x y z
N MET A 1 -3.61 -14.54 16.68
CA MET A 1 -2.52 -13.55 16.81
C MET A 1 -1.44 -14.03 15.87
N ASP A 2 -1.16 -13.29 14.80
CA ASP A 2 -0.30 -13.78 13.72
C ASP A 2 1.18 -13.74 14.14
N VAL A 3 1.99 -14.74 13.79
CA VAL A 3 3.40 -14.82 14.19
C VAL A 3 4.19 -13.61 13.69
N VAL A 4 3.81 -13.11 12.51
CA VAL A 4 4.35 -11.88 11.91
C VAL A 4 4.01 -10.65 12.74
N MET A 5 2.82 -10.60 13.37
CA MET A 5 2.45 -9.50 14.26
C MET A 5 3.24 -9.54 15.57
N LEU A 6 3.47 -10.72 16.16
CA LEU A 6 4.31 -10.86 17.34
C LEU A 6 5.76 -10.47 17.04
N TYR A 7 6.29 -10.88 15.89
CA TYR A 7 7.63 -10.49 15.44
C TYR A 7 7.75 -8.98 15.23
N ASN A 8 6.73 -8.35 14.64
CA ASN A 8 6.71 -6.90 14.45
C ASN A 8 6.67 -6.15 15.79
N ILE A 9 5.91 -6.65 16.78
CA ILE A 9 5.84 -6.05 18.12
C ILE A 9 7.18 -6.21 18.85
N LEU A 10 7.79 -7.39 18.78
CA LEU A 10 9.10 -7.66 19.39
C LEU A 10 10.25 -6.89 18.70
N GLU A 11 10.18 -6.66 17.38
CA GLU A 11 11.15 -5.81 16.66
C GLU A 11 10.95 -4.31 16.94
N ASP A 12 9.71 -3.85 17.12
CA ASP A 12 9.44 -2.46 17.50
C ASP A 12 9.93 -2.17 18.95
N GLU A 13 10.09 -3.21 19.78
CA GLU A 13 10.75 -3.18 21.10
C GLU A 13 12.24 -3.54 21.06
N ALA A 14 12.80 -3.90 19.89
CA ALA A 14 14.19 -4.32 19.78
C ALA A 14 15.17 -3.13 19.80
N ASP A 15 16.33 -3.36 20.41
CA ASP A 15 17.39 -2.37 20.57
C ASP A 15 17.87 -1.83 19.21
N GLU A 16 18.27 -0.55 19.18
CA GLU A 16 18.64 0.20 17.97
C GLU A 16 19.71 -0.49 17.11
N GLU A 17 20.61 -1.25 17.74
CA GLU A 17 21.66 -2.04 17.10
C GLU A 17 21.10 -3.24 16.29
N LEU A 18 20.07 -3.91 16.81
CA LEU A 18 19.40 -5.03 16.13
C LEU A 18 18.60 -4.51 14.92
N LEU A 19 17.97 -3.34 15.06
CA LEU A 19 17.29 -2.64 13.98
C LEU A 19 18.27 -2.20 12.88
N LEU A 20 19.47 -1.73 13.26
CA LEU A 20 20.53 -1.39 12.30
C LEU A 20 20.98 -2.62 11.49
N LEU A 21 21.17 -3.76 12.17
CA LEU A 21 21.58 -5.01 11.53
C LEU A 21 20.50 -5.53 10.58
N ALA A 22 19.22 -5.51 10.97
CA ALA A 22 18.11 -5.90 10.10
C ALA A 22 17.97 -4.98 8.88
N ASN A 23 18.27 -3.69 9.02
CA ASN A 23 18.30 -2.74 7.91
C ASN A 23 19.49 -3.00 6.97
N HIS A 24 20.66 -3.37 7.49
CA HIS A 24 21.82 -3.73 6.70
C HIS A 24 21.51 -4.88 5.72
N PHE A 25 20.83 -5.92 6.20
CA PHE A 25 20.40 -7.05 5.36
C PHE A 25 19.21 -6.73 4.43
N ARG A 26 18.44 -5.67 4.73
CA ARG A 26 17.31 -5.20 3.90
C ARG A 26 17.72 -4.27 2.76
N ASN A 27 18.97 -3.80 2.71
CA ASN A 27 19.42 -2.81 1.73
C ASN A 27 19.51 -3.35 0.28
N GLU A 28 19.07 -4.57 0.01
CA GLU A 28 18.67 -5.02 -1.34
C GLU A 28 17.24 -4.56 -1.72
N ASN A 29 16.72 -3.50 -1.10
CA ASN A 29 15.45 -2.92 -1.52
C ASN A 29 15.63 -2.27 -2.90
N ASP A 30 14.99 -2.84 -3.92
CA ASP A 30 14.90 -2.27 -5.26
C ASP A 30 14.45 -0.80 -5.16
N GLU A 31 15.29 0.11 -5.68
CA GLU A 31 15.11 1.56 -5.64
C GLU A 31 13.72 1.97 -6.16
N MET A 32 13.18 1.19 -7.10
CA MET A 32 11.84 1.38 -7.65
C MET A 32 10.75 1.51 -6.57
N PHE A 33 10.78 0.65 -5.54
CA PHE A 33 9.74 0.65 -4.50
C PHE A 33 9.88 1.82 -3.53
N SER A 34 11.10 2.36 -3.37
CA SER A 34 11.34 3.56 -2.57
C SER A 34 10.65 4.80 -3.16
N GLN A 35 10.45 4.82 -4.48
CA GLN A 35 9.81 5.91 -5.21
C GLN A 35 8.27 5.84 -5.20
N ARG A 36 7.64 4.99 -4.37
CA ARG A 36 6.18 4.78 -4.32
C ARG A 36 5.37 6.07 -4.29
N SER A 37 5.71 7.01 -3.41
CA SER A 37 4.95 8.26 -3.26
C SER A 37 5.06 9.20 -4.45
N ARG A 38 6.10 9.05 -5.29
CA ARG A 38 6.35 9.93 -6.44
C ARG A 38 5.83 9.30 -7.74
N GLU A 39 6.03 8.00 -7.90
CA GLU A 39 5.84 7.30 -9.17
C GLU A 39 4.75 6.23 -9.13
N GLY A 40 4.28 5.84 -7.95
CA GLY A 40 3.20 4.86 -7.81
C GLY A 40 1.90 5.32 -8.46
N CYS A 41 1.20 4.39 -9.11
CA CYS A 41 -0.08 4.62 -9.79
C CYS A 41 -1.12 5.30 -8.88
N PHE A 42 -1.08 5.05 -7.58
CA PHE A 42 -1.95 5.73 -6.62
C PHE A 42 -1.74 7.25 -6.64
N SER A 43 -0.50 7.72 -6.52
CA SER A 43 -0.18 9.14 -6.50
C SER A 43 -0.22 9.81 -7.87
N THR A 44 0.17 9.10 -8.93
CA THR A 44 0.33 9.70 -10.27
C THR A 44 -0.94 9.68 -11.11
N LEU A 45 -1.73 8.60 -11.02
CA LEU A 45 -2.95 8.41 -11.80
C LEU A 45 -4.19 8.62 -10.94
N ILE A 46 -4.34 7.84 -9.86
CA ILE A 46 -5.59 7.81 -9.10
C ILE A 46 -5.84 9.18 -8.49
N GLN A 47 -4.92 9.67 -7.65
CA GLN A 47 -5.08 10.94 -6.93
C GLN A 47 -5.15 12.17 -7.84
N ARG A 48 -4.46 12.16 -8.98
CA ARG A 48 -4.33 13.35 -9.84
C ARG A 48 -5.30 13.40 -11.02
N ARG A 49 -5.84 12.25 -11.44
CA ARG A 49 -6.55 12.14 -12.73
C ARG A 49 -7.90 11.42 -12.65
N LEU A 50 -8.14 10.60 -11.63
CA LEU A 50 -9.36 9.80 -11.56
C LEU A 50 -10.38 10.35 -10.57
N ILE A 51 -9.97 10.95 -9.45
CA ILE A 51 -10.89 11.41 -8.39
C ILE A 51 -11.94 12.40 -8.93
N ASP A 52 -11.54 13.31 -9.82
CA ASP A 52 -12.42 14.35 -10.35
C ASP A 52 -13.20 13.92 -11.62
N ASN A 53 -13.15 12.64 -11.98
CA ASN A 53 -13.79 12.12 -13.19
C ASN A 53 -14.47 10.77 -12.94
N GLU A 54 -15.75 10.80 -12.59
CA GLU A 54 -16.56 9.61 -12.27
C GLU A 54 -16.52 8.54 -13.37
N THR A 55 -16.61 8.94 -14.65
CA THR A 55 -16.58 7.99 -15.77
C THR A 55 -15.25 7.22 -15.82
N ARG A 56 -14.12 7.92 -15.67
CA ARG A 56 -12.79 7.28 -15.65
C ARG A 56 -12.57 6.49 -14.38
N PHE A 57 -13.01 6.99 -13.24
CA PHE A 57 -12.93 6.31 -11.96
C PHE A 57 -13.65 4.96 -12.00
N ARG A 58 -14.90 4.97 -12.48
CA ARG A 58 -15.71 3.76 -12.62
C ARG A 58 -15.16 2.81 -13.68
N ALA A 59 -14.62 3.32 -14.79
CA ALA A 59 -13.93 2.47 -15.77
C ALA A 59 -12.70 1.78 -15.17
N TYR A 60 -11.98 2.45 -14.26
CA TYR A 60 -10.76 1.93 -13.65
C TYR A 60 -11.02 0.93 -12.51
N PHE A 61 -11.97 1.23 -11.62
CA PHE A 61 -12.26 0.43 -10.42
C PHE A 61 -13.53 -0.43 -10.49
N ARG A 62 -14.36 -0.27 -11.53
CA ARG A 62 -15.69 -0.90 -11.66
C ARG A 62 -16.68 -0.56 -10.53
N VAL A 63 -16.38 0.46 -9.74
CA VAL A 63 -17.25 1.03 -8.70
C VAL A 63 -17.32 2.54 -8.84
N SER A 64 -18.41 3.16 -8.37
CA SER A 64 -18.52 4.62 -8.32
C SER A 64 -17.61 5.22 -7.26
N PHE A 65 -17.33 6.52 -7.37
CA PHE A 65 -16.58 7.23 -6.33
C PHE A 65 -17.29 7.17 -4.97
N GLU A 66 -18.61 7.33 -4.96
CA GLU A 66 -19.43 7.22 -3.75
C GLU A 66 -19.26 5.86 -3.06
N LEU A 67 -19.38 4.77 -3.81
CA LEU A 67 -19.24 3.41 -3.27
C LEU A 67 -17.81 3.16 -2.78
N PHE A 68 -16.79 3.65 -3.49
CA PHE A 68 -15.40 3.56 -3.03
C PHE A 68 -15.24 4.20 -1.64
N ASN A 69 -15.75 5.43 -1.46
CA ASN A 69 -15.64 6.12 -0.18
C ASN A 69 -16.47 5.46 0.92
N TYR A 70 -17.65 4.92 0.57
CA TYR A 70 -18.45 4.14 1.50
C TYR A 70 -17.68 2.92 2.03
N ILE A 71 -17.12 2.11 1.13
CA ILE A 71 -16.33 0.93 1.49
C ILE A 71 -15.13 1.35 2.34
N LEU A 72 -14.39 2.37 1.89
CA LEU A 72 -13.25 2.89 2.62
C LEU A 72 -13.63 3.27 4.04
N ASN A 73 -14.69 4.06 4.23
CA ASN A 73 -15.11 4.51 5.56
C ASN A 73 -15.45 3.37 6.51
N VAL A 74 -16.00 2.27 5.99
CA VAL A 74 -16.33 1.07 6.79
C VAL A 74 -15.06 0.35 7.25
N ILE A 75 -14.09 0.17 6.36
CA ILE A 75 -12.91 -0.68 6.65
C ILE A 75 -11.66 0.11 7.06
N LYS A 76 -11.71 1.45 7.04
CA LYS A 76 -10.54 2.33 7.11
C LYS A 76 -9.65 2.00 8.29
N GLU A 77 -10.25 1.88 9.47
CA GLU A 77 -9.51 1.66 10.72
C GLU A 77 -8.96 0.23 10.78
N ASP A 78 -9.68 -0.77 10.27
CA ASP A 78 -9.24 -2.17 10.26
C ASP A 78 -8.01 -2.37 9.36
N ILE A 79 -7.96 -1.69 8.22
CA ILE A 79 -6.84 -1.80 7.28
C ILE A 79 -5.74 -0.77 7.53
N ARG A 80 -5.88 0.11 8.54
CA ARG A 80 -4.88 1.13 8.86
C ARG A 80 -3.68 0.49 9.53
N ARG A 81 -2.48 0.83 9.05
CA ARG A 81 -1.22 0.48 9.72
C ARG A 81 -0.59 1.73 10.30
N ARG A 82 -0.22 1.68 11.58
CA ARG A 82 0.54 2.76 12.23
C ARG A 82 1.99 2.75 11.72
N PRO A 83 2.62 3.92 11.53
CA PRO A 83 4.06 3.99 11.29
C PRO A 83 4.84 3.31 12.41
N SER A 84 5.97 2.71 12.07
CA SER A 84 6.92 2.14 13.03
C SER A 84 8.36 2.42 12.58
N ASN A 85 9.35 2.04 13.40
CA ASN A 85 10.77 2.22 13.07
C ASN A 85 11.13 1.59 11.72
N ARG A 86 10.55 0.42 11.45
CA ARG A 86 10.78 -0.38 10.24
C ARG A 86 9.98 0.11 9.03
N ILE A 87 8.80 0.70 9.26
CA ILE A 87 7.93 1.23 8.20
C ILE A 87 7.52 2.65 8.55
N LYS A 88 8.38 3.60 8.20
CA LYS A 88 8.14 5.03 8.43
C LYS A 88 6.92 5.56 7.68
N LYS A 89 6.64 4.98 6.49
CA LYS A 89 5.52 5.38 5.62
C LYS A 89 4.69 4.16 5.18
N PRO A 90 3.75 3.70 6.03
CA PRO A 90 2.84 2.62 5.66
C PRO A 90 2.00 2.97 4.42
N ILE A 91 1.56 1.95 3.69
CA ILE A 91 0.57 2.10 2.60
C ILE A 91 -0.74 2.59 3.24
N SER A 92 -1.33 3.67 2.72
CA SER A 92 -2.55 4.23 3.30
C SER A 92 -3.76 3.31 3.05
N PRO A 93 -4.82 3.40 3.87
CA PRO A 93 -6.07 2.68 3.62
C PRO A 93 -6.64 2.91 2.21
N GLU A 94 -6.59 4.15 1.72
CA GLU A 94 -7.03 4.55 0.38
C GLU A 94 -6.23 3.82 -0.73
N GLU A 95 -4.91 3.76 -0.57
CA GLU A 95 -4.01 3.09 -1.52
C GLU A 95 -4.19 1.57 -1.49
N LYS A 96 -4.37 0.97 -0.30
CA LYS A 96 -4.69 -0.45 -0.14
C LYS A 96 -6.00 -0.81 -0.84
N LEU A 97 -7.05 -0.04 -0.60
CA LEU A 97 -8.34 -0.26 -1.24
C LEU A 97 -8.23 -0.11 -2.76
N SER A 98 -7.46 0.88 -3.23
CA SER A 98 -7.23 1.09 -4.67
C SER A 98 -6.57 -0.11 -5.34
N VAL A 99 -5.48 -0.64 -4.78
CA VAL A 99 -4.84 -1.88 -5.28
C VAL A 99 -5.81 -3.05 -5.30
N THR A 100 -6.60 -3.19 -4.23
CA THR A 100 -7.51 -4.31 -4.05
C THR A 100 -8.64 -4.28 -5.08
N LEU A 101 -9.29 -3.12 -5.25
CA LEU A 101 -10.32 -2.95 -6.25
C LEU A 101 -9.77 -3.05 -7.67
N ARG A 102 -8.53 -2.60 -7.90
CA ARG A 102 -7.89 -2.79 -9.19
C ARG A 102 -7.71 -4.28 -9.51
N PHE A 103 -7.19 -5.05 -8.56
CA PHE A 103 -7.06 -6.51 -8.67
C PHE A 103 -8.42 -7.16 -8.96
N LEU A 104 -9.47 -6.84 -8.19
CA LEU A 104 -10.81 -7.39 -8.38
C LEU A 104 -11.43 -6.99 -9.73
N ALA A 105 -11.13 -5.79 -10.22
CA ALA A 105 -11.62 -5.31 -11.49
C ALA A 105 -10.94 -5.99 -12.69
N THR A 106 -9.64 -6.28 -12.63
CA THR A 106 -8.89 -6.74 -13.82
C THR A 106 -8.38 -8.17 -13.76
N GLY A 107 -8.25 -8.76 -12.56
CA GLY A 107 -7.59 -10.05 -12.37
C GLY A 107 -6.09 -10.02 -12.66
N GLU A 108 -5.47 -8.83 -12.65
CA GLU A 108 -4.03 -8.69 -12.89
C GLU A 108 -3.19 -9.46 -11.87
N SER A 109 -2.05 -9.98 -12.30
CA SER A 109 -1.12 -10.64 -11.37
C SER A 109 -0.59 -9.67 -10.32
N TYR A 110 -0.27 -10.18 -9.13
CA TYR A 110 0.36 -9.38 -8.08
C TYR A 110 1.67 -8.74 -8.53
N ARG A 111 2.44 -9.41 -9.39
CA ARG A 111 3.67 -8.86 -9.98
C ARG A 111 3.37 -7.62 -10.85
N SER A 112 2.32 -7.66 -11.67
CA SER A 112 1.89 -6.50 -12.47
C SER A 112 1.51 -5.33 -11.56
N LEU A 113 0.70 -5.59 -10.53
CA LEU A 113 0.27 -4.58 -9.57
C LEU A 113 1.45 -4.02 -8.76
N ALA A 114 2.42 -4.86 -8.40
CA ALA A 114 3.62 -4.46 -7.68
C ALA A 114 4.42 -3.40 -8.45
N PHE A 115 4.59 -3.60 -9.76
CA PHE A 115 5.25 -2.63 -10.62
C PHE A 115 4.44 -1.33 -10.76
N GLN A 116 3.14 -1.43 -11.00
CA GLN A 116 2.27 -0.26 -11.21
C GLN A 116 2.14 0.60 -9.95
N PHE A 117 1.88 -0.02 -8.81
CA PHE A 117 1.67 0.70 -7.55
C PHE A 117 2.97 0.93 -6.78
N ARG A 118 4.11 0.40 -7.25
CA ARG A 118 5.40 0.48 -6.56
C ARG A 118 5.30 -0.10 -5.14
N ILE A 119 4.66 -1.26 -5.01
CA ILE A 119 4.51 -2.00 -3.76
C ILE A 119 5.13 -3.38 -3.94
N SER A 120 6.17 -3.71 -3.17
CA SER A 120 6.81 -5.02 -3.26
C SER A 120 5.82 -6.14 -2.88
N HIS A 121 5.89 -7.25 -3.61
CA HIS A 121 5.16 -8.48 -3.36
C HIS A 121 6.18 -9.61 -3.21
N SER A 122 6.79 -9.76 -2.03
CA SER A 122 7.65 -10.88 -1.60
C SER A 122 7.87 -10.76 -0.10
#